data_AF-A0A7S1K844-F1
#
_entry.id   AF-A0A7S1K844-F1
#
_cell.length_a   1.000
_cell.length_b   1.000
_cell.length_c   1.000
_cell.angle_alpha   90.00
_cell.angle_beta   90.00
_cell.angle_gamma   90.00
#
_symmetry.space_group_name_H-M   'P 1'
#
loop_
_entity.id
_entity.type
_entity.pdbx_description
1 polymer ?
#
loop_
_entity_poly.entity_id
_entity_poly.type
_entity_poly.pdbx_seq_one_letter_code
_entity_poly.pdbx_strand_id
1 'polypeptide(L)'
;KPILEDVVTQFGGMFRLVKINSDKHKSLSQCLEVEGLPTLLSVIDGDIVEKSTGVGGSDQLQALITRLAQRQPELSQKEKLQPVSRRFSSMCGRAAFGFAKSEKLDYDIKKQLDQLLKAPGMTSDKAQETVRILSIYLKNVARHPQDPKYRRINLLNAKAAETVAPYPPALAILRLVGFQDSADVSAGAPVAMSYESRNL
;
A
#
# COMPACT_ATOMS: atom_id res chain seq x y z
N LYS A 1 13.15 6.11 27.47
CA LYS A 1 12.68 7.29 28.22
C LYS A 1 11.32 6.92 28.81
N PRO A 2 11.21 6.88 30.14
CA PRO A 2 10.04 6.32 30.85
C PRO A 2 8.73 7.08 30.55
N ILE A 3 8.79 8.39 30.32
CA ILE A 3 7.60 9.23 30.08
C ILE A 3 6.68 8.69 28.97
N LEU A 4 7.24 8.19 27.87
CA LEU A 4 6.44 7.63 26.77
C LEU A 4 5.79 6.30 27.15
N GLU A 5 6.49 5.49 27.94
CA GLU A 5 6.03 4.17 28.38
C GLU A 5 4.94 4.33 29.46
N ASP A 6 5.08 5.31 30.34
CA ASP A 6 4.09 5.66 31.36
C ASP A 6 2.78 6.17 30.71
N VAL A 7 2.89 7.06 29.71
CA VAL A 7 1.72 7.55 28.98
C VAL A 7 1.04 6.41 28.21
N VAL A 8 1.78 5.54 27.50
CA VAL A 8 1.18 4.37 26.82
C VAL A 8 0.44 3.46 27.80
N THR A 9 1.01 3.25 28.99
CA THR A 9 0.41 2.42 30.04
C THR A 9 -0.89 3.03 30.56
N GLN A 10 -0.94 4.36 30.72
CA GLN A 10 -2.14 5.08 31.16
C GLN A 10 -3.29 5.01 30.13
N PHE A 11 -2.98 4.93 28.83
CA PHE A 11 -3.98 4.88 27.77
C PHE A 11 -4.45 3.46 27.39
N GLY A 12 -4.11 2.44 28.18
CA GLY A 12 -4.80 1.14 28.17
C GLY A 12 -4.83 0.39 26.83
N GLY A 13 -3.84 0.61 25.95
CA GLY A 13 -3.73 -0.09 24.66
C GLY A 13 -4.49 0.55 23.49
N MET A 14 -4.99 1.78 23.63
CA MET A 14 -5.61 2.53 22.52
C MET A 14 -4.65 2.80 21.35
N PHE A 15 -3.34 2.78 21.57
CA PHE A 15 -2.31 2.90 20.54
C PHE A 15 -1.11 2.01 20.85
N ARG A 16 -0.29 1.74 19.84
CA ARG A 16 0.94 0.94 19.97
C ARG A 16 2.15 1.85 19.85
N LEU A 17 3.05 1.78 20.83
CA LEU A 17 4.35 2.43 20.75
C LEU A 17 5.37 1.46 20.14
N VAL A 18 6.03 1.89 19.06
CA VAL A 18 7.12 1.12 18.44
C VAL A 18 8.41 1.91 18.54
N LYS A 19 9.43 1.29 19.13
CA LYS A 19 10.77 1.88 19.26
C LYS A 19 11.65 1.34 18.16
N ILE A 20 12.15 2.22 17.31
CA ILE A 20 13.04 1.86 16.20
C ILE A 20 14.39 2.53 16.43
N ASN A 21 15.46 1.75 16.33
CA ASN A 21 16.81 2.28 16.35
C ASN A 21 17.19 2.76 14.93
N SER A 22 17.40 4.07 14.79
CA SER A 22 17.73 4.72 13.52
C SER A 22 19.07 4.29 12.95
N ASP A 23 20.05 3.96 13.80
CA ASP A 23 21.41 3.58 13.39
C ASP A 23 21.43 2.19 12.77
N LYS A 24 20.61 1.28 13.29
CA LYS A 24 20.43 -0.08 12.73
C LYS A 24 19.57 -0.11 11.47
N HIS A 25 18.67 0.87 11.30
CA HIS A 25 17.70 0.91 10.21
C HIS A 25 17.83 2.19 9.36
N LYS A 26 19.02 2.46 8.83
CA LYS A 26 19.32 3.67 8.04
C LYS A 26 18.38 3.89 6.85
N SER A 27 18.01 2.84 6.12
CA SER A 27 17.09 2.92 4.98
C SER A 27 15.70 3.41 5.39
N LEU A 28 15.23 3.01 6.57
CA LEU A 28 13.95 3.45 7.11
C LEU A 28 14.03 4.90 7.59
N SER A 29 15.10 5.27 8.28
CA SER A 29 15.36 6.65 8.72
C SER A 29 15.42 7.63 7.56
N GLN A 30 16.08 7.24 6.45
CA GLN A 30 16.13 8.04 5.22
C GLN A 30 14.75 8.18 4.56
N CYS A 31 13.99 7.09 4.48
CA CYS A 31 12.66 7.10 3.88
C CYS A 31 11.66 7.95 4.67
N LEU A 32 11.78 7.96 5.99
CA LEU A 32 10.96 8.75 6.91
C LEU A 32 11.46 10.20 7.08
N GLU A 33 12.54 10.57 6.39
CA GLU A 33 13.17 11.89 6.45
C GLU A 33 13.40 12.32 7.91
N VAL A 34 14.06 11.44 8.67
CA VAL A 34 14.45 11.68 10.07
C VAL A 34 15.66 12.61 10.08
N GLU A 35 15.43 13.88 10.45
CA GLU A 35 16.47 14.93 10.47
C GLU A 35 17.18 15.04 11.83
N GLY A 36 16.55 14.56 12.91
CA GLY A 36 17.11 14.67 14.26
C GLY A 36 16.54 13.64 15.24
N LEU A 37 17.34 13.24 16.22
CA LEU A 37 16.92 12.28 17.25
C LEU A 37 16.60 13.01 18.57
N PRO A 38 15.52 12.65 19.28
CA PRO A 38 14.48 11.68 18.89
C PRO A 38 13.46 12.29 17.91
N THR A 39 12.99 11.51 16.95
CA THR A 39 11.82 11.85 16.11
C THR A 39 10.64 10.97 16.50
N LEU A 40 9.48 11.57 16.69
CA LEU A 40 8.20 10.90 16.90
C LEU A 40 7.38 10.96 15.62
N LEU A 41 6.89 9.80 15.19
CA LEU A 41 6.03 9.66 14.02
C LEU A 41 4.73 8.99 14.46
N SER A 42 3.61 9.57 14.04
CA SER A 42 2.28 9.04 14.31
C SER A 42 1.68 8.51 13.02
N VAL A 43 1.23 7.26 13.05
CA VAL A 43 0.69 6.55 11.88
C VAL A 43 -0.74 6.12 12.19
N ILE A 44 -1.68 6.49 11.32
CA ILE A 44 -3.10 6.10 11.40
C ILE A 44 -3.49 5.53 10.03
N ASP A 45 -4.09 4.34 10.01
CA ASP A 45 -4.55 3.65 8.79
C ASP A 45 -3.46 3.50 7.69
N GLY A 46 -2.19 3.45 8.10
CA GLY A 46 -1.03 3.33 7.20
C GLY A 46 -0.46 4.66 6.69
N ASP A 47 -1.10 5.79 6.98
CA ASP A 47 -0.59 7.12 6.66
C ASP A 47 0.12 7.75 7.85
N ILE A 48 1.26 8.39 7.59
CA ILE A 48 1.93 9.25 8.57
C ILE A 48 1.13 10.54 8.65
N VAL A 49 0.49 10.76 9.80
CA VAL A 49 -0.40 11.90 10.02
C VAL A 49 0.33 13.07 10.67
N GLU A 50 1.40 12.80 11.41
CA GLU A 50 2.11 13.80 12.20
C GLU A 50 3.56 13.37 12.41
N LYS A 51 4.49 14.33 12.30
CA LYS A 51 5.93 14.17 12.52
C LYS A 51 6.41 15.27 13.45
N SER A 52 7.03 14.89 14.55
CA SER A 52 7.61 15.82 15.52
C SER A 52 9.08 15.47 15.77
N THR A 53 9.96 16.46 15.64
CA THR A 53 11.39 16.33 15.92
C THR A 53 11.70 16.95 17.28
N GLY A 54 12.35 16.20 18.16
CA GLY A 54 12.72 16.64 19.50
C GLY A 54 11.81 16.11 20.62
N VAL A 55 12.22 16.38 21.86
CA VAL A 55 11.48 15.99 23.06
C VAL A 55 10.63 17.19 23.44
N GLY A 56 9.39 17.25 22.94
CA GLY A 56 8.40 18.15 23.50
C GLY A 56 8.22 17.88 25.01
N GLY A 57 7.80 18.90 25.78
CA GLY A 57 7.46 18.71 27.19
C GLY A 57 6.39 17.62 27.38
N SER A 58 6.30 17.05 28.59
CA SER A 58 5.31 16.02 28.94
C SER A 58 3.89 16.38 28.49
N ASP A 59 3.53 17.64 28.64
CA ASP A 59 2.18 18.15 28.39
C ASP A 59 1.86 18.20 26.89
N GLN A 60 2.84 18.57 26.06
CA GLN A 60 2.69 18.54 24.60
C GLN A 60 2.52 17.11 24.09
N LEU A 61 3.25 16.16 24.68
CA LEU A 61 3.14 14.76 24.32
C LEU A 61 1.79 14.16 24.72
N GLN A 62 1.29 14.47 25.92
CA GLN A 62 -0.04 14.04 26.36
C GLN A 62 -1.15 14.65 25.50
N ALA A 63 -1.07 15.94 25.16
CA ALA A 63 -2.03 16.60 24.29
C ALA A 63 -2.04 15.96 22.88
N LEU A 64 -0.86 15.71 22.32
CA LEU A 64 -0.69 15.02 21.04
C LEU A 64 -1.33 13.63 21.06
N ILE A 65 -0.99 12.82 22.08
CA ILE A 65 -1.49 11.45 22.21
C ILE A 65 -3.02 11.44 22.40
N THR A 66 -3.56 12.34 23.23
CA THR A 66 -5.01 12.45 23.46
C THR A 66 -5.74 12.78 22.16
N ARG A 67 -5.22 13.72 21.38
CA ARG A 67 -5.79 14.11 20.08
C ARG A 67 -5.74 12.96 19.06
N LEU A 68 -4.61 12.24 19.00
CA LEU A 68 -4.46 11.09 18.11
C LEU A 68 -5.32 9.91 18.53
N ALA A 69 -5.52 9.69 19.83
CA ALA A 69 -6.44 8.68 20.35
C ALA A 69 -7.89 8.95 19.92
N GLN A 70 -8.27 10.22 19.77
CA GLN A 70 -9.56 10.66 19.20
C GLN A 70 -9.58 10.64 17.66
N ARG A 71 -8.51 10.18 16.99
CA ARG A 71 -8.36 10.16 15.52
C ARG A 71 -8.55 11.52 14.84
N GLN A 72 -8.11 12.60 15.48
CA GLN A 72 -8.18 13.95 14.93
C GLN A 72 -6.79 14.48 14.54
N PRO A 73 -6.19 14.02 13.43
CA PRO A 73 -4.90 14.54 12.99
C PRO A 73 -5.03 15.97 12.44
N GLU A 74 -3.96 16.74 12.54
CA GLU A 74 -3.91 18.04 11.87
C GLU A 74 -3.79 17.88 10.36
N LEU A 75 -4.82 18.36 9.64
CA LEU A 75 -4.91 18.26 8.19
C LEU A 75 -3.69 18.85 7.47
N SER A 76 -3.20 20.00 7.95
CA SER A 76 -2.04 20.70 7.40
C SER A 76 -0.75 19.86 7.46
N GLN A 77 -0.59 19.04 8.49
CA GLN A 77 0.55 18.14 8.63
C GLN A 77 0.36 16.88 7.78
N LYS A 78 -0.84 16.30 7.77
CA LYS A 78 -1.16 15.13 6.95
C LYS A 78 -0.90 15.40 5.46
N GLU A 79 -1.26 16.59 4.96
CA GLU A 79 -1.01 16.99 3.57
C GLU A 79 0.48 17.10 3.25
N LYS A 80 1.26 17.74 4.13
CA LYS A 80 2.72 17.86 3.97
C LYS A 80 3.43 16.50 4.03
N LEU A 81 2.89 15.56 4.81
CA LEU A 81 3.49 14.24 5.01
C LEU A 81 3.02 13.19 4.00
N GLN A 82 1.99 13.46 3.17
CA GLN A 82 1.57 12.55 2.10
C GLN A 82 2.71 11.96 1.23
N PRO A 83 3.69 12.74 0.73
CA PRO A 83 4.77 12.17 -0.07
C PRO A 83 5.61 11.17 0.72
N VAL A 84 5.87 11.45 2.00
CA VAL A 84 6.61 10.56 2.91
C VAL A 84 5.78 9.32 3.22
N SER A 85 4.49 9.48 3.52
CA SER A 85 3.53 8.37 3.72
C SER A 85 3.48 7.43 2.52
N ARG A 86 3.45 7.95 1.29
CA ARG A 86 3.48 7.10 0.09
C ARG A 86 4.78 6.31 -0.06
N ARG A 87 5.93 6.92 0.24
CA ARG A 87 7.23 6.23 0.22
C ARG A 87 7.30 5.16 1.31
N PHE A 88 6.85 5.49 2.51
CA PHE A 88 6.76 4.57 3.64
C PHE A 88 5.82 3.39 3.33
N SER A 89 4.61 3.65 2.85
CA SER A 89 3.65 2.62 2.42
C SER A 89 4.16 1.78 1.26
N SER A 90 4.93 2.34 0.33
CA SER A 90 5.63 1.58 -0.71
C SER A 90 6.70 0.65 -0.13
N MET A 91 7.49 1.14 0.83
CA MET A 91 8.51 0.34 1.52
C MET A 91 7.88 -0.76 2.38
N CYS A 92 6.84 -0.45 3.16
CA CYS A 92 6.09 -1.38 3.99
C CYS A 92 5.31 -2.38 3.15
N GLY A 93 4.73 -1.96 2.02
CA GLY A 93 4.08 -2.83 1.05
C GLY A 93 5.04 -3.89 0.52
N ARG A 94 6.31 -3.55 0.33
CA ARG A 94 7.38 -4.51 -0.03
C ARG A 94 7.85 -5.35 1.16
N ALA A 95 7.94 -4.76 2.36
CA ALA A 95 8.37 -5.45 3.58
C ALA A 95 7.32 -6.41 4.17
N ALA A 96 6.03 -6.24 3.83
CA ALA A 96 4.96 -7.18 4.16
C ALA A 96 5.09 -8.50 3.39
N PHE A 97 5.82 -8.50 2.26
CA PHE A 97 6.26 -9.72 1.60
C PHE A 97 7.58 -10.16 2.24
N GLY A 98 7.65 -11.43 2.70
CA GLY A 98 8.95 -12.02 3.05
C GLY A 98 9.92 -11.87 1.88
N PHE A 99 11.21 -11.63 2.15
CA PHE A 99 12.22 -11.32 1.14
C PHE A 99 12.16 -12.29 -0.06
N ALA A 100 12.05 -13.60 0.22
CA ALA A 100 11.88 -14.66 -0.78
C ALA A 100 10.58 -14.56 -1.60
N LYS A 101 9.47 -14.09 -1.01
CA LYS A 101 8.21 -13.87 -1.74
C LYS A 101 8.31 -12.65 -2.65
N SER A 102 8.96 -11.57 -2.21
CA SER A 102 9.18 -10.38 -3.05
C SER A 102 10.12 -10.67 -4.21
N GLU A 103 11.20 -11.43 -3.98
CA GLU A 103 12.15 -11.81 -5.02
C GLU A 103 11.50 -12.74 -6.05
N LYS A 104 10.72 -13.73 -5.60
CA LYS A 104 9.94 -14.60 -6.48
C LYS A 104 8.95 -13.81 -7.34
N LEU A 105 8.24 -12.84 -6.75
CA LEU A 105 7.29 -12.00 -7.50
C LEU A 105 8.01 -11.16 -8.57
N ASP A 106 9.17 -10.57 -8.25
CA ASP A 106 9.98 -9.81 -9.21
C ASP A 106 10.47 -10.70 -10.36
N TYR A 107 10.94 -11.92 -10.04
CA TYR A 107 11.33 -12.93 -11.02
C TYR A 107 10.16 -13.31 -11.94
N ASP A 108 8.99 -13.62 -11.36
CA ASP A 108 7.81 -14.03 -12.11
C ASP A 108 7.31 -12.91 -13.02
N ILE A 109 7.30 -11.65 -12.56
CA ILE A 109 6.93 -10.48 -13.38
C ILE A 109 7.92 -10.30 -14.54
N LYS A 110 9.23 -10.34 -14.28
CA LYS A 110 10.26 -10.23 -15.32
C LYS A 110 10.12 -11.32 -16.37
N LYS A 111 9.93 -12.57 -15.92
CA LYS A 111 9.70 -13.72 -16.80
C LYS A 111 8.49 -13.50 -17.71
N GLN A 112 7.39 -12.97 -17.18
CA GLN A 112 6.20 -12.68 -17.98
C GLN A 112 6.42 -11.51 -18.96
N LEU A 113 7.17 -10.47 -18.57
CA LEU A 113 7.53 -9.38 -19.48
C LEU A 113 8.41 -9.87 -20.64
N ASP A 114 9.38 -10.73 -20.36
CA ASP A 114 10.22 -11.34 -21.41
C ASP A 114 9.40 -12.22 -22.36
N GLN A 115 8.41 -12.95 -21.82
CA GLN A 115 7.48 -13.75 -22.62
C GLN A 115 6.55 -12.86 -23.45
N LEU A 116 6.13 -11.70 -22.92
CA LEU A 116 5.33 -10.73 -23.64
C LEU A 116 6.08 -10.17 -24.85
N LEU A 117 7.36 -9.82 -24.68
CA LEU A 117 8.21 -9.32 -25.77
C LEU A 117 8.47 -10.36 -26.86
N LYS A 118 8.38 -11.66 -26.52
CA LYS A 118 8.55 -12.78 -27.46
C LYS A 118 7.24 -13.28 -28.05
N ALA A 119 6.10 -12.66 -27.71
CA ALA A 119 4.80 -13.12 -28.17
C ALA A 119 4.63 -12.93 -29.69
N PRO A 120 3.94 -13.86 -30.39
CA PRO A 120 3.71 -13.75 -31.82
C PRO A 120 2.87 -12.50 -32.13
N GLY A 121 3.33 -11.68 -33.09
CA GLY A 121 2.66 -10.43 -33.46
C GLY A 121 2.95 -9.24 -32.54
N MET A 122 3.85 -9.40 -31.56
CA MET A 122 4.30 -8.31 -30.68
C MET A 122 5.29 -7.39 -31.40
N THR A 123 4.88 -6.16 -31.67
CA THR A 123 5.77 -5.08 -32.13
C THR A 123 6.20 -4.20 -30.96
N SER A 124 7.28 -3.42 -31.13
CA SER A 124 7.72 -2.47 -30.10
C SER A 124 6.61 -1.51 -29.68
N ASP A 125 5.81 -1.01 -30.63
CA ASP A 125 4.72 -0.07 -30.36
C ASP A 125 3.60 -0.72 -29.56
N LYS A 126 3.20 -1.95 -29.94
CA LYS A 126 2.20 -2.72 -29.20
C LYS A 126 2.69 -3.07 -27.79
N ALA A 127 3.99 -3.36 -27.63
CA ALA A 127 4.59 -3.62 -26.32
C ALA A 127 4.54 -2.40 -25.42
N GLN A 128 4.89 -1.22 -25.94
CA GLN A 128 4.78 0.02 -25.18
C GLN A 128 3.34 0.32 -24.78
N GLU A 129 2.37 0.12 -25.68
CA GLU A 129 0.96 0.36 -25.39
C GLU A 129 0.41 -0.63 -24.35
N THR A 130 0.76 -1.91 -24.47
CA THR A 130 0.36 -2.95 -23.52
C THR A 130 0.91 -2.64 -22.12
N VAL A 131 2.21 -2.33 -22.01
CA VAL A 131 2.84 -1.97 -20.73
C VAL A 131 2.26 -0.67 -20.17
N ARG A 132 1.92 0.31 -21.02
CA ARG A 132 1.27 1.54 -20.60
C ARG A 132 -0.08 1.25 -19.95
N ILE A 133 -0.92 0.42 -20.57
CA ILE A 133 -2.23 0.04 -20.04
C ILE A 133 -2.09 -0.75 -18.74
N LEU A 134 -1.18 -1.72 -18.67
CA LEU A 134 -0.85 -2.44 -17.43
C LEU A 134 -0.48 -1.46 -16.32
N SER A 135 0.37 -0.47 -16.61
CA SER A 135 0.78 0.54 -15.62
C SER A 135 -0.39 1.39 -15.10
N ILE A 136 -1.39 1.67 -15.94
CA ILE A 136 -2.59 2.43 -15.54
C ILE A 136 -3.41 1.61 -14.56
N TYR A 137 -3.63 0.33 -14.84
CA TYR A 137 -4.38 -0.55 -13.94
C TYR A 137 -3.68 -0.73 -12.59
N LEU A 138 -2.38 -0.96 -12.60
CA LEU A 138 -1.58 -1.08 -11.38
C LEU A 138 -1.60 0.21 -10.55
N LYS A 139 -1.51 1.38 -11.20
CA LYS A 139 -1.61 2.68 -10.53
C LYS A 139 -2.99 2.89 -9.90
N ASN A 140 -4.07 2.44 -10.56
CA ASN A 140 -5.42 2.57 -10.03
C ASN A 140 -5.62 1.69 -8.79
N VAL A 141 -5.13 0.44 -8.81
CA VAL A 141 -5.14 -0.43 -7.62
C VAL A 141 -4.32 0.16 -6.49
N ALA A 142 -3.15 0.73 -6.79
CA ALA A 142 -2.31 1.36 -5.77
C ALA A 142 -2.96 2.62 -5.15
N ARG A 143 -3.77 3.37 -5.92
CA ARG A 143 -4.52 4.55 -5.42
C ARG A 143 -5.75 4.17 -4.59
N HIS A 144 -6.38 3.04 -4.90
CA HIS A 144 -7.61 2.58 -4.25
C HIS A 144 -7.47 1.13 -3.78
N PRO A 145 -6.58 0.84 -2.80
CA PRO A 145 -6.21 -0.53 -2.45
C PRO A 145 -7.35 -1.35 -1.83
N GLN A 146 -8.32 -0.67 -1.19
CA GLN A 146 -9.45 -1.30 -0.48
C GLN A 146 -10.70 -1.48 -1.34
N ASP A 147 -10.76 -0.86 -2.52
CA ASP A 147 -11.94 -0.97 -3.39
C ASP A 147 -11.76 -2.14 -4.37
N PRO A 148 -12.55 -3.23 -4.23
CA PRO A 148 -12.44 -4.42 -5.07
C PRO A 148 -12.77 -4.14 -6.54
N LYS A 149 -13.46 -3.04 -6.86
CA LYS A 149 -13.74 -2.61 -8.24
C LYS A 149 -12.46 -2.43 -9.05
N TYR A 150 -11.41 -1.88 -8.43
CA TYR A 150 -10.14 -1.62 -9.12
C TYR A 150 -9.30 -2.88 -9.32
N ARG A 151 -9.67 -4.01 -8.69
CA ARG A 151 -9.04 -5.33 -8.92
C ARG A 151 -9.79 -6.18 -9.93
N ARG A 152 -10.79 -5.62 -10.63
CA ARG A 152 -11.53 -6.31 -11.70
C ARG A 152 -11.11 -5.75 -13.05
N ILE A 153 -10.80 -6.64 -13.99
CA ILE A 153 -10.51 -6.25 -15.37
C ILE A 153 -11.71 -6.62 -16.22
N ASN A 154 -12.26 -5.62 -16.89
CA ASN A 154 -13.23 -5.85 -17.94
C ASN A 154 -12.48 -6.05 -19.26
N LEU A 155 -12.24 -7.30 -19.62
CA LEU A 155 -11.58 -7.70 -20.87
C LEU A 155 -12.41 -7.37 -22.12
N LEU A 156 -13.68 -6.96 -21.97
CA LEU A 156 -14.57 -6.57 -23.06
C LEU A 156 -14.41 -5.09 -23.47
N ASN A 157 -13.61 -4.31 -22.74
CA ASN A 157 -13.31 -2.95 -23.17
C ASN A 157 -12.46 -3.00 -24.45
N ALA A 158 -12.87 -2.29 -25.50
CA ALA A 158 -12.21 -2.27 -26.82
C ALA A 158 -10.68 -2.16 -26.74
N LYS A 159 -10.16 -1.26 -25.89
CA LYS A 159 -8.71 -1.11 -25.72
C LYS A 159 -8.05 -2.30 -25.03
N ALA A 160 -8.67 -2.86 -23.99
CA ALA A 160 -8.12 -4.00 -23.26
C ALA A 160 -8.22 -5.30 -24.08
N ALA A 161 -9.30 -5.46 -24.85
CA ALA A 161 -9.54 -6.57 -25.75
C ALA A 161 -8.51 -6.64 -26.89
N GLU A 162 -8.06 -5.48 -27.39
CA GLU A 162 -7.09 -5.40 -28.48
C GLU A 162 -5.64 -5.51 -28.01
N THR A 163 -5.32 -4.94 -26.84
CA THR A 163 -3.92 -4.76 -26.41
C THR A 163 -3.47 -5.70 -25.30
N VAL A 164 -4.37 -6.17 -24.42
CA VAL A 164 -4.00 -6.98 -23.24
C VAL A 164 -4.54 -8.41 -23.37
N ALA A 165 -5.80 -8.56 -23.78
CA ALA A 165 -6.46 -9.86 -23.90
C ALA A 165 -5.77 -10.86 -24.86
N PRO A 166 -5.16 -10.44 -25.99
CA PRO A 166 -4.51 -11.38 -26.91
C PRO A 166 -3.20 -11.97 -26.38
N TYR A 167 -2.65 -11.40 -25.30
CA TYR A 167 -1.35 -11.80 -24.77
C TYR A 167 -1.49 -12.46 -23.39
N PRO A 168 -1.44 -13.81 -23.32
CA PRO A 168 -1.47 -14.54 -22.05
C PRO A 168 -0.46 -14.05 -20.99
N PRO A 169 0.78 -13.64 -21.36
CA PRO A 169 1.73 -13.11 -20.37
C PRO A 169 1.27 -11.80 -19.70
N ALA A 170 0.54 -10.94 -20.43
CA ALA A 170 0.01 -9.71 -19.87
C ALA A 170 -1.11 -9.99 -18.83
N LEU A 171 -1.96 -10.99 -19.12
CA LEU A 171 -2.98 -11.46 -18.17
C LEU A 171 -2.34 -12.12 -16.93
N ALA A 172 -1.25 -12.87 -17.11
CA ALA A 172 -0.52 -13.48 -16.00
C ALA A 172 0.05 -12.43 -15.04
N ILE A 173 0.61 -11.34 -15.54
CA ILE A 173 1.08 -10.21 -14.72
C ILE A 173 -0.05 -9.63 -13.88
N LEU A 174 -1.23 -9.46 -14.47
CA LEU A 174 -2.40 -8.91 -13.77
C LEU A 174 -2.90 -9.88 -12.68
N ARG A 175 -2.95 -11.18 -12.95
CA ARG A 175 -3.31 -12.21 -11.97
C ARG A 175 -2.31 -12.29 -10.81
N LEU A 176 -1.01 -12.12 -11.08
CA LEU A 176 0.03 -12.06 -10.03
C LEU A 176 -0.19 -10.89 -9.04
N VAL A 177 -0.80 -9.80 -9.51
CA VAL A 177 -1.14 -8.63 -8.68
C VAL A 177 -2.53 -8.77 -8.03
N GLY A 178 -3.25 -9.86 -8.30
CA GLY A 178 -4.56 -10.15 -7.70
C GLY A 178 -5.74 -9.58 -8.47
N PHE A 179 -5.58 -9.28 -9.76
CA PHE A 179 -6.72 -9.00 -10.61
C PHE A 179 -7.53 -10.25 -10.92
N GLN A 180 -8.85 -10.11 -10.96
CA GLN A 180 -9.81 -11.15 -11.34
C GLN A 180 -10.48 -10.78 -12.66
N ASP A 181 -10.67 -11.79 -13.51
CA ASP A 181 -11.40 -11.63 -14.77
C ASP A 181 -12.90 -11.49 -14.48
N SER A 182 -13.56 -10.53 -15.11
CA SER A 182 -15.01 -10.33 -14.93
C SER A 182 -15.86 -11.51 -15.41
N ALA A 183 -15.29 -12.42 -16.22
CA ALA A 183 -15.96 -13.62 -16.73
C ALA A 183 -15.98 -14.80 -15.72
N ASP A 184 -15.01 -14.87 -14.80
CA ASP A 184 -14.86 -15.98 -13.84
C ASP A 184 -15.83 -15.91 -12.65
N VAL A 185 -16.65 -14.84 -12.56
CA VAL A 185 -17.65 -14.67 -11.48
C VAL A 185 -18.83 -15.66 -11.61
N SER A 186 -18.94 -16.39 -12.73
CA SER A 186 -19.95 -17.45 -12.87
C SER A 186 -19.53 -18.82 -12.30
N ALA A 187 -18.24 -19.01 -11.94
CA ALA A 187 -17.72 -20.30 -11.47
C ALA A 187 -17.23 -20.31 -10.00
N GLY A 188 -17.20 -19.16 -9.33
CA GLY A 188 -16.90 -19.06 -7.90
C GLY A 188 -18.14 -18.61 -7.13
N ALA A 189 -18.66 -19.50 -6.28
CA ALA A 189 -19.82 -19.27 -5.43
C ALA A 189 -19.87 -17.84 -4.83
N PRO A 190 -21.07 -17.24 -4.72
CA PRO A 190 -21.20 -15.98 -4.00
C PRO A 190 -20.79 -16.23 -2.56
N VAL A 191 -19.71 -15.58 -2.10
CA VAL A 191 -19.57 -15.34 -0.67
C VAL A 191 -20.65 -14.31 -0.35
N ALA A 192 -21.84 -14.82 -0.07
CA ALA A 192 -22.88 -14.09 0.62
C ALA A 192 -22.26 -13.58 1.92
N MET A 193 -21.89 -12.30 1.94
CA MET A 193 -21.82 -11.55 3.17
C MET A 193 -23.26 -11.39 3.63
N SER A 194 -23.74 -12.41 4.34
CA SER A 194 -24.96 -12.37 5.14
C SER A 194 -24.86 -11.20 6.11
N TYR A 195 -25.50 -10.09 5.77
CA TYR A 195 -25.97 -9.15 6.77
C TYR A 195 -27.17 -9.81 7.45
N GLU A 196 -26.90 -10.63 8.46
CA GLU A 196 -27.89 -10.90 9.50
C GLU A 196 -28.16 -9.58 10.21
N SER A 197 -29.20 -8.90 9.74
CA SER A 197 -29.90 -7.86 10.49
C SER A 197 -30.41 -8.48 11.79
N ARG A 198 -29.67 -8.29 12.87
CA ARG A 198 -30.22 -8.42 14.22
C ARG A 198 -31.16 -7.23 14.44
N ASN A 199 -32.44 -7.56 14.38
CA ASN A 199 -33.62 -6.93 14.99
C ASN A 199 -33.37 -5.64 15.79
N LEU A 200 -34.01 -4.57 15.34
CA LEU A 200 -34.94 -3.75 16.14
C LEU A 200 -36.02 -3.22 15.19
#